data_AF-A0A1K2G022-F1
#
_entry.id   AF-A0A1K2G022-F1
#
_cell.length_a   1.000
_cell.length_b   1.000
_cell.length_c   1.000
_cell.angle_alpha   90.00
_cell.angle_beta   90.00
_cell.angle_gamma   90.00
#
_symmetry.space_group_name_H-M   'P 1'
#
loop_
_entity.id
_entity.type
_entity.pdbx_description
1 polymer ?
#
loop_
_entity_poly.entity_id
_entity_poly.type
_entity_poly.pdbx_seq_one_letter_code
_entity_poly.pdbx_strand_id
1 'polypeptide(L)'
;MTAPDTTTPPSAPVRHTAERLLGELRDEIARADAKASVLVAALGLAAGLFTGLVAGRNWSPGRLSGPAAALWWAGAAGLALSLLALLLAVLPRYRAGTWAAGRPLCYFGDIHQAVREGRLAEALADTERDPGAALLAALAENSRIAASKHRWIRTGLVAFSAGVLLLPTAALVG
;
A
#
# COMPACT_ATOMS: atom_id res chain seq x y z
N MET A 1 25.95 26.42 24.92
CA MET A 1 24.97 27.44 24.51
C MET A 1 24.88 27.40 22.99
N THR A 2 24.11 26.44 22.47
CA THR A 2 23.93 26.18 21.04
C THR A 2 22.80 27.09 20.53
N ALA A 3 23.10 27.88 19.48
CA ALA A 3 22.13 28.80 18.88
C ALA A 3 20.93 28.03 18.29
N PRO A 4 19.71 28.58 18.34
CA PRO A 4 18.57 27.98 17.66
C PRO A 4 18.76 28.14 16.14
N ASP A 5 18.79 27.02 15.43
CA ASP A 5 18.72 26.99 13.97
C ASP A 5 17.42 27.67 13.51
N THR A 6 17.52 28.89 13.00
CA THR A 6 16.42 29.55 12.31
C THR A 6 16.24 28.86 10.97
N THR A 7 15.35 27.87 10.89
CA THR A 7 14.86 27.34 9.62
C THR A 7 14.16 28.47 8.87
N THR A 8 14.90 29.13 7.98
CA THR A 8 14.35 30.11 7.06
C THR A 8 13.22 29.45 6.27
N PRO A 9 12.01 30.04 6.22
CA PRO A 9 10.90 29.45 5.48
C PRO A 9 11.31 29.25 4.02
N PRO A 10 10.97 28.11 3.40
CA PRO A 10 11.34 27.83 2.03
C PRO A 10 10.81 28.94 1.12
N SER A 11 11.63 29.33 0.15
CA SER A 11 11.26 30.35 -0.82
C SER A 11 9.97 29.97 -1.56
N ALA A 12 9.16 30.95 -1.95
CA ALA A 12 7.89 30.73 -2.64
C ALA A 12 7.94 29.71 -3.82
N PRO A 13 9.04 29.64 -4.62
CA PRO A 13 9.20 28.61 -5.65
C PRO A 13 9.29 27.17 -5.12
N VAL A 14 9.95 26.96 -3.97
CA VAL A 14 10.08 25.65 -3.33
C VAL A 14 8.72 25.19 -2.79
N ARG A 15 7.95 26.11 -2.18
CA ARG A 15 6.59 25.81 -1.70
C ARG A 15 5.66 25.39 -2.84
N HIS A 16 5.64 26.14 -3.94
CA HIS A 16 4.80 25.81 -5.10
C HIS A 16 5.16 24.45 -5.72
N THR A 17 6.47 24.13 -5.78
CA THR A 17 6.94 22.84 -6.29
C THR A 17 6.50 21.70 -5.38
N ALA A 18 6.61 21.86 -4.07
CA ALA A 18 6.21 20.83 -3.11
C ALA A 18 4.68 20.64 -3.05
N GLU A 19 3.87 21.70 -3.23
CA GLU A 19 2.41 21.59 -3.41
C GLU A 19 2.05 20.78 -4.67
N ARG A 20 2.73 21.07 -5.80
CA ARG A 20 2.53 20.34 -7.05
C ARG A 20 2.87 18.86 -6.90
N LEU A 21 4.04 18.54 -6.35
CA LEU A 21 4.48 17.17 -6.11
C LEU A 21 3.55 16.43 -5.13
N LEU A 22 2.99 17.12 -4.14
CA LEU A 22 2.02 16.52 -3.22
C LEU A 22 0.72 16.13 -3.94
N GLY A 23 0.24 16.98 -4.86
CA GLY A 23 -0.88 16.64 -5.75
C GLY A 23 -0.57 15.44 -6.64
N GLU A 24 0.58 15.46 -7.33
CA GLU A 24 1.03 14.38 -8.20
C GLU A 24 1.14 13.03 -7.44
N LEU A 25 1.66 13.05 -6.20
CA LEU A 25 1.76 11.86 -5.34
C LEU A 25 0.38 11.34 -4.91
N ARG A 26 -0.57 12.21 -4.54
CA ARG A 26 -1.93 11.80 -4.17
C ARG A 26 -2.65 11.14 -5.34
N ASP A 27 -2.50 11.69 -6.54
CA ASP A 27 -3.06 11.11 -7.75
C ASP A 27 -2.41 9.76 -8.08
N GLU A 28 -1.09 9.61 -7.90
CA GLU A 28 -0.40 8.34 -8.11
C GLU A 28 -0.83 7.27 -7.10
N ILE A 29 -1.06 7.65 -5.84
CA ILE A 29 -1.62 6.75 -4.82
C ILE A 29 -3.01 6.28 -5.24
N ALA A 30 -3.90 7.17 -5.69
CA ALA A 30 -5.23 6.81 -6.15
C ALA A 30 -5.20 5.88 -7.37
N ARG A 31 -4.30 6.15 -8.33
CA ARG A 31 -4.06 5.26 -9.48
C ARG A 31 -3.55 3.89 -9.06
N ALA A 32 -2.65 3.82 -8.08
CA ALA A 32 -2.14 2.55 -7.55
C ALA A 32 -3.25 1.73 -6.88
N ASP A 33 -4.15 2.38 -6.13
CA ASP A 33 -5.29 1.71 -5.48
C ASP A 33 -6.29 1.15 -6.50
N ALA A 34 -6.55 1.90 -7.58
CA ALA A 34 -7.35 1.43 -8.69
C ALA A 34 -6.73 0.18 -9.35
N LYS A 35 -5.41 0.20 -9.63
CA LYS A 35 -4.68 -0.97 -10.16
C LYS A 35 -4.79 -2.18 -9.24
N ALA A 36 -4.60 -1.98 -7.93
CA ALA A 36 -4.68 -3.06 -6.97
C ALA A 36 -6.10 -3.66 -6.89
N SER A 37 -7.14 -2.83 -6.93
CA SER A 37 -8.54 -3.28 -6.94
C SER A 37 -8.86 -4.12 -8.18
N VAL A 38 -8.36 -3.71 -9.35
CA VAL A 38 -8.49 -4.49 -10.60
C VAL A 38 -7.77 -5.85 -10.50
N LEU A 39 -6.57 -5.89 -9.93
CA LEU A 39 -5.84 -7.16 -9.73
C LEU A 39 -6.56 -8.09 -8.75
N VAL A 40 -7.17 -7.56 -7.68
CA VAL A 40 -8.00 -8.35 -6.75
C VAL A 40 -9.23 -8.93 -7.47
N ALA A 41 -9.89 -8.14 -8.31
CA ALA A 41 -11.03 -8.62 -9.11
C ALA A 41 -10.60 -9.72 -10.09
N ALA A 42 -9.48 -9.53 -10.80
CA ALA A 42 -8.92 -10.53 -11.72
C ALA A 42 -8.55 -11.84 -10.98
N LEU A 43 -7.98 -11.73 -9.78
CA LEU A 43 -7.68 -12.88 -8.92
C LEU A 43 -8.95 -13.62 -8.51
N GLY A 44 -10.01 -12.91 -8.13
CA GLY A 44 -11.32 -13.49 -7.82
C GLY A 44 -11.93 -14.22 -9.02
N LEU A 45 -11.85 -13.65 -10.21
CA LEU A 45 -12.32 -14.28 -11.45
C LEU A 45 -11.53 -15.55 -11.79
N ALA A 46 -10.20 -15.49 -11.71
CA ALA A 46 -9.33 -16.64 -11.96
C ALA A 46 -9.61 -17.78 -10.96
N ALA A 47 -9.74 -17.46 -9.67
CA ALA A 47 -10.08 -18.43 -8.63
C ALA A 47 -11.48 -19.03 -8.84
N GLY A 48 -12.46 -18.20 -9.23
CA GLY A 48 -13.83 -18.65 -9.53
C GLY A 48 -13.89 -19.59 -10.73
N LEU A 49 -13.25 -19.22 -11.85
CA LEU A 49 -13.17 -20.07 -13.04
C LEU A 49 -12.51 -21.41 -12.73
N PHE A 50 -11.38 -21.37 -12.02
CA PHE A 50 -10.65 -22.58 -11.66
C PHE A 50 -11.45 -23.50 -10.74
N THR A 51 -12.10 -22.93 -9.72
CA THR A 51 -12.99 -23.68 -8.83
C THR A 51 -14.15 -24.30 -9.60
N GLY A 52 -14.76 -23.58 -10.54
CA GLY A 52 -15.83 -24.08 -11.41
C GLY A 52 -15.39 -25.25 -12.30
N LEU A 53 -14.22 -25.14 -12.94
CA LEU A 53 -13.64 -26.21 -13.78
C LEU A 53 -13.36 -27.48 -12.98
N VAL A 54 -12.86 -27.33 -11.76
CA VAL A 54 -12.51 -28.44 -10.86
C VAL A 54 -13.75 -29.10 -10.27
N ALA A 55 -14.75 -28.31 -9.84
CA ALA A 55 -16.00 -28.81 -9.29
C ALA A 55 -16.78 -29.68 -10.28
N GLY A 56 -16.67 -29.41 -11.58
CA GLY A 56 -17.29 -30.22 -12.64
C GLY A 56 -16.61 -31.58 -12.91
N ARG A 57 -15.44 -31.87 -12.31
CA ARG A 57 -14.60 -33.03 -12.70
C ARG A 57 -14.26 -34.00 -11.56
N ASN A 58 -15.12 -34.23 -10.54
CA ASN A 58 -14.85 -35.18 -9.43
C ASN A 58 -13.39 -35.15 -8.91
N TRP A 59 -12.80 -33.96 -8.94
CA TRP A 59 -11.37 -33.78 -8.83
C TRP A 59 -11.01 -33.65 -7.35
N SER A 60 -9.98 -34.37 -6.92
CA SER A 60 -9.53 -34.39 -5.53
C SER A 60 -8.01 -34.20 -5.50
N PRO A 61 -7.49 -33.24 -4.70
CA PRO A 61 -6.05 -33.06 -4.54
C PRO A 61 -5.38 -34.29 -3.90
N GLY A 62 -6.14 -35.17 -3.24
CA GLY A 62 -5.65 -36.44 -2.69
C GLY A 62 -5.36 -37.52 -3.73
N ARG A 63 -5.69 -37.28 -5.01
CA ARG A 63 -5.38 -38.18 -6.13
C ARG A 63 -4.15 -37.76 -6.94
N LEU A 64 -3.54 -36.62 -6.61
CA LEU A 64 -2.36 -36.11 -7.29
C LEU A 64 -1.12 -36.94 -6.93
N SER A 65 -0.25 -37.15 -7.90
CA SER A 65 1.10 -37.66 -7.65
C SER A 65 1.87 -36.70 -6.71
N GLY A 66 2.85 -37.21 -5.94
CA GLY A 66 3.64 -36.38 -5.01
C GLY A 66 4.17 -35.06 -5.60
N PRO A 67 4.75 -35.05 -6.81
CA PRO A 67 5.19 -33.83 -7.49
C PRO A 67 4.01 -32.90 -7.85
N ALA A 68 2.92 -33.43 -8.38
CA ALA A 68 1.75 -32.65 -8.76
C ALA A 68 1.06 -32.00 -7.53
N ALA A 69 1.01 -32.72 -6.40
CA ALA A 69 0.53 -32.18 -5.13
C ALA A 69 1.41 -31.03 -4.63
N ALA A 70 2.74 -31.12 -4.77
CA ALA A 70 3.65 -30.04 -4.40
C ALA A 70 3.45 -28.78 -5.26
N LEU A 71 3.32 -28.92 -6.60
CA LEU A 71 3.03 -27.81 -7.50
C LEU A 71 1.67 -27.17 -7.18
N TRP A 72 0.67 -27.99 -6.86
CA TRP A 72 -0.67 -27.52 -6.48
C TRP A 72 -0.63 -26.62 -5.24
N TRP A 73 -0.03 -27.11 -4.15
CA TRP A 73 0.06 -26.35 -2.91
C TRP A 73 0.94 -25.09 -3.05
N ALA A 74 2.01 -25.16 -3.85
CA ALA A 74 2.82 -23.98 -4.18
C ALA A 74 2.02 -22.93 -4.96
N GLY A 75 1.20 -23.34 -5.93
CA GLY A 75 0.32 -22.46 -6.69
C GLY A 75 -0.75 -21.81 -5.80
N ALA A 76 -1.40 -22.60 -4.95
CA ALA A 76 -2.40 -22.11 -3.99
C ALA A 76 -1.79 -21.11 -2.99
N ALA A 77 -0.61 -21.41 -2.44
CA ALA A 77 0.12 -20.50 -1.56
C ALA A 77 0.51 -19.20 -2.28
N GLY A 78 0.92 -19.28 -3.55
CA GLY A 78 1.20 -18.11 -4.39
C GLY A 78 -0.02 -17.21 -4.59
N LEU A 79 -1.20 -17.79 -4.88
CA LEU A 79 -2.44 -17.02 -5.00
C LEU A 79 -2.86 -16.38 -3.67
N ALA A 80 -2.75 -17.11 -2.55
CA ALA A 80 -3.05 -16.57 -1.23
C ALA A 80 -2.11 -15.41 -0.85
N LEU A 81 -0.81 -15.56 -1.12
CA LEU A 81 0.18 -14.51 -0.92
C LEU A 81 -0.11 -13.28 -1.82
N SER A 82 -0.50 -13.52 -3.07
CA SER A 82 -0.93 -12.45 -3.98
C SER A 82 -2.12 -11.69 -3.42
N LEU A 83 -3.16 -12.39 -2.98
CA LEU A 83 -4.35 -11.77 -2.39
C LEU A 83 -3.96 -10.92 -1.18
N LEU A 84 -3.18 -11.47 -0.26
CA LEU A 84 -2.75 -10.76 0.94
C LEU A 84 -1.94 -9.52 0.59
N ALA A 85 -0.98 -9.63 -0.34
CA ALA A 85 -0.16 -8.50 -0.78
C ALA A 85 -1.01 -7.39 -1.43
N LEU A 86 -1.97 -7.75 -2.28
CA LEU A 86 -2.86 -6.78 -2.93
C LEU A 86 -3.83 -6.13 -1.93
N LEU A 87 -4.41 -6.90 -1.00
CA LEU A 87 -5.23 -6.34 0.08
C LEU A 87 -4.43 -5.39 0.96
N LEU A 88 -3.18 -5.72 1.28
CA LEU A 88 -2.26 -4.87 2.02
C LEU A 88 -1.82 -3.60 1.26
N ALA A 89 -1.95 -3.59 -0.07
CA ALA A 89 -1.74 -2.41 -0.90
C ALA A 89 -2.98 -1.49 -0.91
N VAL A 90 -4.19 -2.08 -0.93
CA VAL A 90 -5.48 -1.37 -0.93
C VAL A 90 -5.86 -0.84 0.46
N LEU A 91 -5.50 -1.58 1.53
CA LEU A 91 -5.88 -1.17 2.89
C LEU A 91 -5.33 0.23 3.18
N PRO A 92 -6.18 1.17 3.63
CA PRO A 92 -5.73 2.51 3.95
C PRO A 92 -4.80 2.43 5.16
N ARG A 93 -3.49 2.53 4.89
CA ARG A 93 -2.46 2.53 5.92
C ARG A 93 -2.40 3.91 6.57
N TYR A 94 -3.28 4.13 7.53
CA TYR A 94 -3.15 5.24 8.45
C TYR A 94 -2.04 4.89 9.44
N ARG A 95 -0.86 5.49 9.27
CA ARG A 95 0.16 5.37 10.31
C ARG A 95 -0.35 6.16 11.52
N ALA A 96 -0.38 5.51 12.69
CA ALA A 96 -0.61 6.19 13.96
C ALA A 96 0.38 7.35 14.05
N GLY A 97 -0.14 8.57 14.23
CA GLY A 97 0.66 9.78 14.32
C GLY A 97 1.79 9.56 15.33
N THR A 98 3.00 9.93 14.95
CA THR A 98 4.09 10.13 15.93
C THR A 98 4.13 11.62 16.29
N TRP A 99 2.96 12.27 16.30
CA TRP A 99 2.87 13.69 16.52
C TRP A 99 3.26 13.99 17.96
N ALA A 100 4.06 15.04 18.12
CA ALA A 100 4.51 15.56 19.40
C ALA A 100 4.29 17.09 19.37
N ALA A 101 3.95 17.67 20.53
CA ALA A 101 3.78 19.12 20.65
C ALA A 101 5.03 19.87 20.18
N GLY A 102 4.83 20.98 19.46
CA GLY A 102 5.91 21.75 18.83
C GLY A 102 6.31 21.29 17.43
N ARG A 103 5.61 20.30 16.84
CA ARG A 103 5.81 19.89 15.43
C ARG A 103 4.58 20.23 14.57
N PRO A 104 4.80 20.71 13.33
CA PRO A 104 3.71 21.00 12.41
C PRO A 104 2.89 19.76 12.08
N LEU A 105 1.60 19.95 11.79
CA LEU A 105 0.69 18.91 11.34
C LEU A 105 1.06 18.50 9.92
N CYS A 106 1.46 17.23 9.74
CA CYS A 106 1.99 16.75 8.46
C CYS A 106 1.00 15.79 7.78
N TYR A 107 0.13 15.12 8.55
CA TYR A 107 -0.78 14.10 8.02
C TYR A 107 -2.07 13.95 8.84
N PHE A 108 -3.10 13.31 8.26
CA PHE A 108 -4.39 13.04 8.92
C PHE A 108 -4.25 12.32 10.28
N GLY A 109 -3.22 11.47 10.43
CA GLY A 109 -2.89 10.80 11.70
C GLY A 109 -2.49 11.78 12.80
N ASP A 110 -1.78 12.86 12.46
CA ASP A 110 -1.37 13.90 13.41
C ASP A 110 -2.56 14.76 13.84
N ILE A 111 -3.49 15.04 12.92
CA ILE A 111 -4.75 15.73 13.22
C ILE A 111 -5.60 14.90 14.18
N HIS A 112 -5.76 13.60 13.91
CA HIS A 112 -6.54 12.73 14.77
C HIS A 112 -5.92 12.62 16.18
N GLN A 113 -4.59 12.56 16.27
CA GLN A 113 -3.89 12.54 17.55
C GLN A 113 -3.99 13.88 18.28
N ALA A 114 -3.79 15.01 17.61
CA ALA A 114 -3.93 16.34 18.20
C ALA A 114 -5.35 16.63 18.68
N VAL A 115 -6.38 16.10 17.99
CA VAL A 115 -7.78 16.13 18.45
C VAL A 115 -7.96 15.29 19.70
N ARG A 116 -7.44 14.05 19.74
CA ARG A 116 -7.52 13.18 20.93
C ARG A 116 -6.83 13.79 22.15
N GLU A 117 -5.76 14.54 21.93
CA GLU A 117 -5.01 15.21 22.99
C GLU A 117 -5.53 16.61 23.31
N GLY A 118 -6.57 17.10 22.62
CA GLY A 118 -7.15 18.43 22.85
C GLY A 118 -6.26 19.60 22.44
N ARG A 119 -5.21 19.37 21.64
CA ARG A 119 -4.17 20.34 21.26
C ARG A 119 -4.22 20.77 19.80
N LEU A 120 -5.36 20.57 19.13
CA LEU A 120 -5.49 20.87 17.70
C LEU A 120 -5.20 22.34 17.38
N ALA A 121 -5.67 23.29 18.20
CA ALA A 121 -5.45 24.72 17.98
C ALA A 121 -3.97 25.11 18.08
N GLU A 122 -3.24 24.52 19.03
CA GLU A 122 -1.80 24.72 19.20
C GLU A 122 -1.01 24.12 18.03
N ALA A 123 -1.40 22.91 17.60
CA ALA A 123 -0.80 22.25 16.45
C ALA A 123 -1.02 23.01 15.13
N LEU A 124 -2.20 23.63 14.96
CA LEU A 124 -2.49 24.52 13.83
C LEU A 124 -1.61 25.77 13.86
N ALA A 125 -1.48 26.42 15.01
CA ALA A 125 -0.61 27.59 15.17
C ALA A 125 0.88 27.27 14.91
N ASP A 126 1.35 26.10 15.35
CA ASP A 126 2.71 25.61 15.03
C ASP A 126 2.89 25.33 13.53
N THR A 127 1.85 24.86 12.86
CA THR A 127 1.86 24.62 11.41
C THR A 127 1.88 25.93 10.61
N GLU A 128 1.17 26.96 11.08
CA GLU A 128 1.19 28.29 10.47
C GLU A 128 2.55 28.99 10.61
N ARG A 129 3.31 28.69 11.69
CA ARG A 129 4.66 29.24 11.89
C ARG A 129 5.70 28.67 10.92
N ASP A 130 5.57 27.41 10.50
CA ASP A 130 6.44 26.81 9.48
C ASP A 130 5.65 25.94 8.48
N PRO A 131 4.95 26.58 7.52
CA PRO A 131 4.18 25.87 6.50
C PRO A 131 5.07 25.05 5.56
N GLY A 132 6.34 25.44 5.43
CA GLY A 132 7.32 24.81 4.56
C GLY A 132 7.77 23.45 5.07
N ALA A 133 8.14 23.38 6.34
CA ALA A 133 8.49 22.13 6.99
C ALA A 133 7.31 21.15 7.01
N ALA A 134 6.08 21.65 7.25
CA ALA A 134 4.86 20.85 7.19
C ALA A 134 4.68 20.18 5.80
N LEU A 135 4.88 20.96 4.74
CA LEU A 135 4.72 20.51 3.36
C LEU A 135 5.79 19.47 2.95
N LEU A 136 7.06 19.70 3.31
CA LEU A 136 8.15 18.75 3.04
C LEU A 136 7.96 17.43 3.80
N ALA A 137 7.52 17.50 5.05
CA ALA A 137 7.20 16.31 5.84
C ALA A 137 6.02 15.53 5.25
N ALA A 138 4.95 16.22 4.83
CA ALA A 138 3.83 15.61 4.12
C ALA A 138 4.28 14.93 2.82
N LEU A 139 5.18 15.56 2.05
CA LEU A 139 5.73 14.99 0.81
C LEU A 139 6.53 13.71 1.08
N ALA A 140 7.43 13.73 2.07
CA ALA A 140 8.23 12.58 2.45
C ALA A 140 7.35 11.39 2.88
N GLU A 141 6.32 11.64 3.68
CA GLU A 141 5.42 10.57 4.14
C GLU A 141 4.57 10.00 2.98
N ASN A 142 3.99 10.87 2.14
CA ASN A 142 3.22 10.41 0.97
C ASN A 142 4.09 9.61 -0.01
N SER A 143 5.35 10.03 -0.22
CA SER A 143 6.31 9.30 -1.07
C SER A 143 6.60 7.90 -0.53
N ARG A 144 6.80 7.76 0.79
CA ARG A 144 7.03 6.45 1.44
C ARG A 144 5.80 5.54 1.34
N ILE A 145 4.60 6.08 1.53
CA ILE A 145 3.35 5.33 1.37
C ILE A 145 3.23 4.83 -0.07
N ALA A 146 3.45 5.69 -1.06
CA ALA A 146 3.43 5.34 -2.47
C ALA A 146 4.45 4.23 -2.80
N ALA A 147 5.70 4.37 -2.32
CA ALA A 147 6.74 3.37 -2.52
C ALA A 147 6.39 2.02 -1.88
N SER A 148 5.79 2.02 -0.68
CA SER A 148 5.32 0.79 -0.03
C SER A 148 4.19 0.14 -0.84
N LYS A 149 3.18 0.90 -1.30
CA LYS A 149 2.09 0.36 -2.14
C LYS A 149 2.65 -0.29 -3.41
N HIS A 150 3.60 0.36 -4.08
CA HIS A 150 4.24 -0.18 -5.27
C HIS A 150 4.96 -1.51 -5.02
N ARG A 151 5.64 -1.64 -3.87
CA ARG A 151 6.28 -2.91 -3.48
C ARG A 151 5.25 -4.03 -3.30
N TRP A 152 4.15 -3.78 -2.59
CA TRP A 152 3.10 -4.77 -2.37
C TRP A 152 2.39 -5.16 -3.67
N ILE A 153 2.11 -4.21 -4.57
CA ILE A 153 1.56 -4.49 -5.90
C ILE A 153 2.51 -5.39 -6.70
N ARG A 154 3.81 -5.08 -6.71
CA ARG A 154 4.81 -5.89 -7.43
C ARG A 154 4.92 -7.30 -6.86
N THR A 155 4.98 -7.44 -5.54
CA THR A 155 5.00 -8.75 -4.88
C THR A 155 3.72 -9.54 -5.18
N GLY A 156 2.56 -8.89 -5.11
CA GLY A 156 1.28 -9.50 -5.43
C GLY A 156 1.23 -10.01 -6.87
N LEU A 157 1.64 -9.18 -7.83
CA LEU A 157 1.66 -9.54 -9.24
C LEU A 157 2.59 -10.73 -9.54
N VAL A 158 3.79 -10.75 -8.97
CA VAL A 158 4.73 -11.89 -9.14
C VAL A 158 4.14 -13.17 -8.56
N ALA A 159 3.57 -13.11 -7.35
CA ALA A 159 2.94 -14.25 -6.71
C ALA A 159 1.70 -14.74 -7.50
N PHE A 160 0.92 -13.82 -8.06
CA PHE A 160 -0.21 -14.13 -8.93
C PHE A 160 0.24 -14.89 -10.18
N SER A 161 1.22 -14.35 -10.91
CA SER A 161 1.75 -14.97 -12.13
C SER A 161 2.30 -16.38 -11.85
N ALA A 162 3.00 -16.57 -10.72
CA ALA A 162 3.47 -17.89 -10.31
C ALA A 162 2.30 -18.84 -10.02
N GLY A 163 1.29 -18.39 -9.26
CA GLY A 163 0.11 -19.21 -8.93
C GLY A 163 -0.68 -19.64 -10.18
N VAL A 164 -0.91 -18.71 -11.11
CA VAL A 164 -1.63 -18.98 -12.38
C VAL A 164 -0.88 -19.96 -13.27
N LEU A 165 0.45 -20.05 -13.21
CA LEU A 165 1.24 -21.02 -13.98
C LEU A 165 1.35 -22.38 -13.29
N LEU A 166 1.51 -22.39 -11.96
CA LEU A 166 1.71 -23.61 -11.18
C LEU A 166 0.45 -24.49 -11.07
N LEU A 167 -0.73 -23.87 -10.98
CA LEU A 167 -1.99 -24.61 -10.86
C LEU A 167 -2.36 -25.44 -12.10
N PRO A 168 -2.34 -24.91 -13.34
CA PRO A 168 -2.61 -25.70 -14.53
C PRO A 168 -1.49 -26.71 -14.84
N THR A 169 -0.22 -26.40 -14.52
CA THR A 169 0.87 -27.37 -14.68
C THR A 169 0.72 -28.55 -13.72
N ALA A 170 0.30 -28.31 -12.47
CA ALA A 170 -0.05 -29.39 -11.55
C ALA A 170 -1.16 -30.30 -12.09
N ALA A 171 -2.19 -29.70 -12.71
CA ALA A 171 -3.31 -30.44 -13.30
C ALA A 171 -2.97 -31.19 -14.60
N LEU A 172 -1.88 -30.83 -15.29
CA LEU A 172 -1.39 -31.54 -16.48
C LEU A 172 -0.44 -32.70 -16.13
N VAL A 173 0.27 -32.60 -15.00
CA VAL A 173 1.30 -33.55 -14.58
C VAL A 173 0.75 -34.64 -13.63
N GLY A 174 -0.35 -34.36 -12.93
CA GLY A 174 -1.03 -35.28 -12.01
C GLY A 174 -2.34 -35.81 -12.57
#